data_AF-A0AA45U8Z5-F1
#
_entry.id   AF-A0AA45U8Z5-F1
#
_cell.length_a   1.000
_cell.length_b   1.000
_cell.length_c   1.000
_cell.angle_alpha   90.00
_cell.angle_beta   90.00
_cell.angle_gamma   90.00
#
_symmetry.space_group_name_H-M   'P 1'
#
loop_
_entity.id
_entity.type
_entity.pdbx_description
1 polymer ?
#
loop_
_entity_poly.entity_id
_entity_poly.type
_entity_poly.pdbx_seq_one_letter_code
_entity_poly.pdbx_strand_id
1 'polypeptide(L)'
;MTVSNIRVNSGDTLSGLAKRYNTTVDALAKANNIKDPNKILAGQTLKVQDGFDTKGTNKSSAGTKTSGDSFTQSTDGAKATTPATNTSSSSATNGELGGLSRKYEARGPGTVSTGKGDKGGVSYGSYQFASANGSAQSFVNSLKKTNPEFHKALSGSKPGTAEFSAAWKQLAAKDPKGFDKAQHDYIKTTHYDAGAANIKKATGIDLDKRSAALRDVAWSTSVQHGPGKADDIFKKALNGRDPAKVSDEQLIKDIYAERGRTNASGTLVHFSGSSKDVQKGVANRFKSEAKDALAMLKQEKSGTTTKPANTNTGVVPPSVNNGSKPGTTEGKPTTQGTNTSKPTTEAAPANTEQVAPSKDKPAVHVKVPYYSQFENGHGYTASDTACFKAATAMARDSGATVLGPDRRIQVGKSENGVGALNVDSKKAAEGRSYIDKQLEAGKPVVVGVSHKDASYNADGLTDHFVTITGRGVDDKGRTYYTFHDPGTKNASTGKDTNPNNRFYVDDKTGNMYRPGKAANGYVTERHYDVAMVRINK
;
A
#
# COMPACT_ATOMS: atom_id res chain seq x y z
N MET A 1 34.23 -18.96 9.76
CA MET A 1 32.94 -19.17 9.07
C MET A 1 32.31 -20.45 9.63
N THR A 2 31.14 -20.36 10.23
CA THR A 2 30.44 -21.50 10.84
C THR A 2 29.40 -22.05 9.86
N VAL A 3 29.42 -23.36 9.63
CA VAL A 3 28.39 -24.09 8.89
C VAL A 3 27.37 -24.57 9.91
N SER A 4 26.12 -24.10 9.79
CA SER A 4 25.00 -24.53 10.62
C SER A 4 24.13 -25.53 9.85
N ASN A 5 23.69 -26.60 10.51
CA ASN A 5 22.76 -27.58 9.95
C ASN A 5 21.34 -27.27 10.40
N ILE A 6 20.41 -27.18 9.46
CA ILE A 6 18.99 -26.90 9.73
C ILE A 6 18.12 -28.04 9.22
N ARG A 7 17.06 -28.37 9.94
CA ARG A 7 16.07 -29.36 9.51
C ARG A 7 14.88 -28.64 8.85
N VAL A 8 14.55 -29.03 7.63
CA VAL A 8 13.39 -28.53 6.87
C VAL A 8 12.12 -29.03 7.53
N ASN A 9 11.19 -28.13 7.86
CA ASN A 9 9.89 -28.47 8.43
C ASN A 9 8.80 -28.46 7.35
N SER A 10 7.66 -29.07 7.64
CA SER A 10 6.50 -29.00 6.75
C SER A 10 6.11 -27.53 6.52
N GLY A 11 6.05 -27.13 5.25
CA GLY A 11 5.76 -25.73 4.85
C GLY A 11 6.99 -24.83 4.68
N ASP A 12 8.20 -25.28 5.03
CA ASP A 12 9.43 -24.57 4.69
C ASP A 12 9.66 -24.61 3.16
N THR A 13 10.16 -23.50 2.62
CA THR A 13 10.56 -23.38 1.21
C THR A 13 12.01 -22.96 1.13
N LEU A 14 12.73 -23.34 0.07
CA LEU A 14 14.15 -22.97 -0.07
C LEU A 14 14.34 -21.45 -0.12
N SER A 15 13.34 -20.72 -0.63
CA SER A 15 13.28 -19.25 -0.61
C SER A 15 13.00 -18.67 0.77
N GLY A 16 12.10 -19.26 1.54
CA GLY A 16 11.86 -18.90 2.94
C GLY A 16 13.09 -19.14 3.81
N LEU A 17 13.77 -20.29 3.62
CA LEU A 17 15.00 -20.64 4.33
C LEU A 17 16.17 -19.74 3.89
N ALA A 18 16.36 -19.51 2.60
CA ALA A 18 17.40 -18.59 2.12
C ALA A 18 17.21 -17.18 2.70
N LYS A 19 15.97 -16.69 2.77
CA LYS A 19 15.64 -15.41 3.40
C LYS A 19 15.90 -15.42 4.91
N ARG A 20 15.55 -16.51 5.60
CA ARG A 20 15.73 -16.69 7.04
C ARG A 20 17.21 -16.71 7.45
N TYR A 21 18.06 -17.30 6.62
CA TYR A 21 19.49 -17.47 6.88
C TYR A 21 20.37 -16.54 6.03
N ASN A 22 19.79 -15.49 5.46
CA ASN A 22 20.50 -14.43 4.74
C ASN A 22 21.48 -14.96 3.66
N THR A 23 21.03 -15.95 2.89
CA THR A 23 21.72 -16.49 1.71
C THR A 23 20.82 -16.39 0.49
N THR A 24 21.26 -16.84 -0.68
CA THR A 24 20.41 -16.93 -1.87
C THR A 24 19.87 -18.33 -2.04
N VAL A 25 18.72 -18.46 -2.71
CA VAL A 25 18.14 -19.76 -3.10
C VAL A 25 19.17 -20.57 -3.89
N ASP A 26 19.91 -19.92 -4.79
CA ASP A 26 20.93 -20.55 -5.63
C ASP A 26 22.15 -21.01 -4.81
N ALA A 27 22.66 -20.17 -3.91
CA ALA A 27 23.78 -20.53 -3.03
C ALA A 27 23.39 -21.67 -2.06
N LEU A 28 22.18 -21.61 -1.49
CA LEU A 28 21.66 -22.64 -0.59
C LEU A 28 21.39 -23.96 -1.34
N ALA A 29 20.88 -23.89 -2.58
CA ALA A 29 20.66 -25.04 -3.43
C ALA A 29 22.00 -25.71 -3.80
N LYS A 30 22.98 -24.93 -4.24
CA LYS A 30 24.33 -25.41 -4.58
C LYS A 30 25.04 -26.03 -3.38
N ALA A 31 25.01 -25.38 -2.21
CA ALA A 31 25.62 -25.89 -0.98
C ALA A 31 25.04 -27.23 -0.51
N ASN A 32 23.83 -27.58 -0.98
CA ASN A 32 23.10 -28.79 -0.60
C ASN A 32 22.83 -29.73 -1.78
N ASN A 33 23.45 -29.51 -2.94
CA ASN A 33 23.26 -30.29 -4.17
C ASN A 33 21.79 -30.46 -4.60
N ILE A 34 20.97 -29.42 -4.40
CA ILE A 34 19.55 -29.41 -4.75
C ILE A 34 19.40 -28.95 -6.20
N LYS A 35 18.97 -29.87 -7.08
CA LYS A 35 18.80 -29.60 -8.52
C LYS A 35 17.54 -28.78 -8.85
N ASP A 36 16.48 -28.96 -8.07
CA ASP A 36 15.24 -28.20 -8.21
C ASP A 36 14.95 -27.47 -6.89
N PRO A 37 15.17 -26.14 -6.83
CA PRO A 37 14.94 -25.36 -5.62
C PRO A 37 13.50 -25.36 -5.08
N ASN A 38 12.53 -25.85 -5.87
CA ASN A 38 11.14 -25.99 -5.46
C ASN A 38 10.81 -27.37 -4.87
N LYS A 39 11.78 -28.29 -4.81
CA LYS A 39 11.59 -29.67 -4.33
C LYS A 39 12.50 -29.97 -3.15
N ILE A 40 12.24 -29.33 -2.02
CA ILE A 40 12.77 -29.77 -0.72
C ILE A 40 11.73 -30.56 0.03
N LEU A 41 12.19 -31.56 0.78
CA LEU A 41 11.32 -32.44 1.56
C LEU A 41 11.36 -32.08 3.04
N ALA A 42 10.21 -32.12 3.69
CA ALA A 42 10.14 -32.02 5.14
C ALA A 42 10.98 -33.15 5.79
N GLY A 43 11.79 -32.82 6.78
CA GLY A 43 12.77 -33.70 7.41
C GLY A 43 14.15 -33.71 6.77
N GLN A 44 14.33 -33.08 5.60
CA GLN A 44 15.64 -32.91 4.96
C GLN A 44 16.54 -32.00 5.81
N THR A 45 17.84 -32.33 5.92
CA THR A 45 18.81 -31.47 6.61
C THR A 45 19.58 -30.65 5.58
N LEU A 46 19.62 -29.34 5.75
CA LEU A 46 20.35 -28.41 4.88
C LEU A 46 21.52 -27.77 5.64
N LYS A 47 22.67 -27.73 4.99
CA LYS A 47 23.85 -26.98 5.38
C LYS A 47 23.68 -25.52 4.98
N VAL A 48 23.89 -24.63 5.92
CA VAL A 48 23.77 -23.18 5.71
C VAL A 48 25.03 -22.54 6.27
N GLN A 49 25.74 -21.75 5.44
CA GLN A 49 26.87 -20.95 5.91
C GLN A 49 26.40 -19.54 6.21
N ASP A 50 26.77 -19.04 7.39
CA ASP A 50 26.53 -17.64 7.75
C ASP A 50 27.52 -16.76 6.97
N GLY A 51 26.99 -15.84 6.15
CA GLY A 51 27.79 -14.79 5.49
C GLY A 51 28.37 -15.15 4.12
N PHE A 52 27.58 -15.71 3.19
CA PHE A 52 28.03 -15.85 1.81
C PHE A 52 28.31 -14.49 1.16
N ASP A 53 29.60 -14.17 0.99
CA ASP A 53 30.09 -13.02 0.23
C ASP A 53 29.70 -13.11 -1.26
N THR A 54 29.21 -12.00 -1.80
CA THR A 54 28.66 -11.85 -3.16
C THR A 54 29.72 -11.52 -4.23
N LYS A 55 30.85 -12.25 -4.28
CA LYS A 55 31.88 -12.04 -5.33
C LYS A 55 32.17 -13.27 -6.20
N GLY A 56 31.86 -13.12 -7.51
CA GLY A 56 32.32 -13.91 -8.67
C GLY A 56 31.42 -15.11 -8.99
N THR A 57 30.79 -15.26 -10.16
CA THR A 57 31.22 -14.93 -11.54
C THR A 57 30.04 -14.52 -12.44
N ASN A 58 30.25 -13.45 -13.23
CA ASN A 58 29.38 -12.98 -14.31
C ASN A 58 29.23 -14.02 -15.44
N LYS A 59 27.98 -14.39 -15.78
CA LYS A 59 27.51 -14.41 -17.18
C LYS A 59 25.97 -14.40 -17.26
N SER A 60 25.48 -13.35 -17.92
CA SER A 60 24.19 -13.22 -18.61
C SER A 60 22.91 -12.89 -17.83
N SER A 61 22.41 -11.70 -18.21
CA SER A 61 21.03 -11.18 -18.17
C SER A 61 20.54 -10.53 -16.87
N ALA A 62 20.70 -9.21 -16.86
CA ALA A 62 20.09 -8.26 -15.95
C ALA A 62 18.55 -8.24 -16.09
N GLY A 63 17.87 -8.20 -14.94
CA GLY A 63 16.43 -7.97 -14.84
C GLY A 63 16.13 -7.10 -13.63
N THR A 64 16.13 -5.79 -13.85
CA THR A 64 15.72 -4.73 -12.93
C THR A 64 14.33 -5.03 -12.33
N LYS A 65 14.25 -5.23 -11.01
CA LYS A 65 12.98 -5.33 -10.29
C LYS A 65 12.45 -3.94 -9.99
N THR A 66 11.48 -3.50 -10.78
CA THR A 66 10.55 -2.43 -10.43
C THR A 66 9.58 -2.97 -9.39
N SER A 67 9.72 -2.55 -8.13
CA SER A 67 8.66 -2.65 -7.13
C SER A 67 7.67 -1.52 -7.38
N GLY A 68 6.63 -1.84 -8.13
CA GLY A 68 5.40 -1.07 -8.24
C GLY A 68 4.34 -2.06 -8.63
N ASP A 69 3.19 -2.02 -7.95
CA ASP A 69 2.00 -2.78 -8.32
C ASP A 69 1.52 -2.30 -9.70
N SER A 70 2.17 -2.78 -10.75
CA SER A 70 1.74 -2.64 -12.12
C SER A 70 0.99 -3.91 -12.46
N PHE A 71 -0.31 -3.76 -12.64
CA PHE A 71 -1.19 -4.79 -13.17
C PHE A 71 -0.64 -5.27 -14.51
N THR A 72 0.04 -6.42 -14.53
CA THR A 72 0.63 -6.98 -15.75
C THR A 72 -0.49 -7.54 -16.60
N GLN A 73 -0.78 -6.87 -17.72
CA GLN A 73 -1.57 -7.43 -18.81
C GLN A 73 -0.84 -8.69 -19.32
N SER A 74 -1.45 -9.86 -19.12
CA SER A 74 -0.97 -11.14 -19.64
C SER A 74 -0.80 -11.06 -21.17
N THR A 75 0.37 -11.48 -21.65
CA THR A 75 0.75 -11.54 -23.07
C THR A 75 0.33 -12.84 -23.73
N ASP A 76 -0.85 -13.38 -23.41
CA ASP A 76 -1.44 -14.43 -24.23
C ASP A 76 -2.07 -13.81 -25.48
N GLY A 77 -1.21 -13.55 -26.46
CA GLY A 77 -1.60 -13.42 -27.85
C GLY A 77 -1.97 -14.80 -28.39
N ALA A 78 -3.21 -15.23 -28.16
CA ALA A 78 -3.85 -16.27 -28.97
C ALA A 78 -5.12 -15.69 -29.59
N LYS A 79 -4.95 -15.22 -30.83
CA LYS A 79 -5.91 -15.21 -31.94
C LYS A 79 -7.36 -14.79 -31.62
N ALA A 80 -7.72 -13.64 -32.18
CA ALA A 80 -9.11 -13.28 -32.43
C ALA A 80 -9.86 -14.43 -33.12
N THR A 81 -10.89 -14.93 -32.45
CA THR A 81 -12.03 -15.63 -33.06
C THR A 81 -13.28 -15.26 -32.27
N THR A 82 -14.07 -14.33 -32.80
CA THR A 82 -15.50 -14.17 -32.52
C THR A 82 -16.30 -15.15 -33.40
N PRO A 83 -17.61 -15.38 -33.16
CA PRO A 83 -18.40 -15.30 -31.90
C PRO A 83 -19.41 -16.47 -31.71
N ALA A 84 -19.81 -16.74 -30.45
CA ALA A 84 -21.12 -17.28 -30.00
C ALA A 84 -20.94 -17.75 -28.53
N THR A 85 -21.80 -17.52 -27.54
CA THR A 85 -23.23 -17.20 -27.53
C THR A 85 -23.55 -16.47 -26.21
N ASN A 86 -24.57 -15.61 -26.27
CA ASN A 86 -25.06 -14.72 -25.23
C ASN A 86 -25.07 -15.27 -23.79
N THR A 87 -24.33 -14.61 -22.90
CA THR A 87 -24.76 -14.46 -21.50
C THR A 87 -24.40 -13.05 -21.05
N SER A 88 -25.39 -12.16 -21.17
CA SER A 88 -25.53 -10.83 -20.57
C SER A 88 -24.25 -10.18 -20.03
N SER A 89 -23.56 -9.46 -20.91
CA SER A 89 -22.62 -8.40 -20.54
C SER A 89 -23.36 -7.39 -19.65
N SER A 90 -22.92 -7.23 -18.41
CA SER A 90 -23.39 -6.14 -17.55
C SER A 90 -22.95 -4.81 -18.17
N SER A 91 -23.88 -4.23 -18.94
CA SER A 91 -24.02 -2.81 -19.25
C SER A 91 -23.19 -1.91 -18.33
N ALA A 92 -22.05 -1.43 -18.81
CA ALA A 92 -21.38 -0.27 -18.21
C ALA A 92 -22.35 0.91 -18.33
N THR A 93 -23.02 1.25 -17.23
CA THR A 93 -23.91 2.40 -17.17
C THR A 93 -23.09 3.66 -17.41
N ASN A 94 -23.49 4.46 -18.39
CA ASN A 94 -22.97 5.81 -18.63
C ASN A 94 -22.90 6.57 -17.29
N GLY A 95 -21.68 6.84 -16.79
CA GLY A 95 -21.44 7.59 -15.56
C GLY A 95 -20.86 6.81 -14.38
N GLU A 96 -20.62 5.49 -14.48
CA GLU A 96 -19.86 4.76 -13.47
C GLU A 96 -18.36 5.05 -13.62
N LEU A 97 -17.75 5.58 -12.57
CA LEU A 97 -16.32 5.91 -12.52
C LEU A 97 -15.46 4.69 -12.90
N GLY A 98 -14.51 4.87 -13.82
CA GLY A 98 -13.64 3.79 -14.29
C GLY A 98 -14.21 2.99 -15.46
N GLY A 99 -15.41 3.33 -15.96
CA GLY A 99 -15.99 2.75 -17.16
C GLY A 99 -15.12 2.94 -18.42
N LEU A 100 -14.33 4.02 -18.49
CA LEU A 100 -13.42 4.31 -19.59
C LEU A 100 -12.36 3.21 -19.77
N SER A 101 -11.69 2.82 -18.68
CA SER A 101 -10.59 1.84 -18.73
C SER A 101 -11.10 0.39 -18.66
N ARG A 102 -12.31 0.19 -18.11
CA ARG A 102 -12.91 -1.14 -17.92
C ARG A 102 -12.97 -1.96 -19.21
N LYS A 103 -13.21 -1.36 -20.38
CA LYS A 103 -13.20 -2.08 -21.67
C LYS A 103 -11.83 -2.63 -22.10
N TYR A 104 -10.75 -2.11 -21.52
CA TYR A 104 -9.37 -2.56 -21.78
C TYR A 104 -8.83 -3.49 -20.68
N GLU A 105 -9.45 -3.47 -19.50
CA GLU A 105 -8.94 -4.11 -18.28
C GLU A 105 -9.79 -5.28 -17.82
N ALA A 106 -11.11 -5.23 -18.02
CA ALA A 106 -12.04 -6.15 -17.39
C ALA A 106 -12.16 -7.47 -18.14
N ARG A 107 -11.92 -8.55 -17.40
CA ARG A 107 -12.38 -9.90 -17.71
C ARG A 107 -13.42 -10.23 -16.65
N GLY A 108 -14.68 -10.47 -17.00
CA GLY A 108 -15.81 -10.48 -16.05
C GLY A 108 -15.54 -11.13 -14.67
N PRO A 109 -16.32 -10.78 -13.62
CA PRO A 109 -15.95 -10.95 -12.21
C PRO A 109 -15.56 -12.38 -11.78
N GLY A 110 -15.99 -13.40 -12.53
CA GLY A 110 -15.64 -14.81 -12.30
C GLY A 110 -14.40 -15.33 -13.04
N THR A 111 -13.68 -14.47 -13.76
CA THR A 111 -12.51 -14.88 -14.54
C THR A 111 -11.44 -15.45 -13.64
N VAL A 112 -10.87 -16.60 -14.02
CA VAL A 112 -9.72 -17.20 -13.34
C VAL A 112 -8.71 -17.65 -14.40
N SER A 113 -7.47 -17.19 -14.32
CA SER A 113 -6.41 -17.63 -15.24
C SER A 113 -5.93 -19.05 -14.90
N THR A 114 -5.25 -19.72 -15.83
CA THR A 114 -4.72 -21.08 -15.60
C THR A 114 -3.42 -21.08 -14.76
N GLY A 115 -2.75 -19.93 -14.65
CA GLY A 115 -1.45 -19.79 -13.98
C GLY A 115 -0.30 -20.55 -14.65
N LYS A 116 -0.51 -21.17 -15.82
CA LYS A 116 0.46 -22.02 -16.51
C LYS A 116 1.38 -21.16 -17.38
N GLY A 117 2.61 -20.92 -16.92
CA GLY A 117 3.63 -20.14 -17.63
C GLY A 117 3.80 -18.69 -17.13
N ASP A 118 2.90 -18.21 -16.27
CA ASP A 118 2.92 -16.86 -15.72
C ASP A 118 3.59 -16.80 -14.35
N LYS A 119 4.57 -15.90 -14.20
CA LYS A 119 5.28 -15.64 -12.92
C LYS A 119 4.36 -15.16 -11.78
N GLY A 120 3.13 -14.77 -12.10
CA GLY A 120 2.12 -14.26 -11.16
C GLY A 120 1.21 -15.32 -10.52
N GLY A 121 1.33 -16.59 -10.92
CA GLY A 121 0.39 -17.64 -10.50
C GLY A 121 -1.02 -17.44 -11.06
N VAL A 122 -2.02 -18.03 -10.43
CA VAL A 122 -3.43 -17.85 -10.82
C VAL A 122 -3.89 -16.43 -10.51
N SER A 123 -4.63 -15.81 -11.43
CA SER A 123 -5.18 -14.46 -11.30
C SER A 123 -6.71 -14.46 -11.41
N TYR A 124 -7.37 -13.57 -10.66
CA TYR A 124 -8.81 -13.65 -10.36
C TYR A 124 -9.58 -12.35 -10.67
N GLY A 125 -10.75 -12.48 -11.28
CA GLY A 125 -11.75 -11.42 -11.45
C GLY A 125 -11.47 -10.34 -12.49
N SER A 126 -12.32 -9.32 -12.48
CA SER A 126 -12.33 -8.15 -13.37
C SER A 126 -11.02 -7.40 -13.38
N TYR A 127 -10.31 -7.40 -12.25
CA TYR A 127 -9.03 -6.73 -12.07
C TYR A 127 -7.89 -7.72 -11.81
N GLN A 128 -7.97 -8.94 -12.37
CA GLN A 128 -6.98 -10.04 -12.30
C GLN A 128 -6.07 -10.04 -11.06
N PHE A 129 -6.66 -10.08 -9.86
CA PHE A 129 -5.92 -10.16 -8.61
C PHE A 129 -5.06 -11.42 -8.61
N ALA A 130 -3.74 -11.27 -8.55
CA ALA A 130 -2.80 -12.37 -8.63
C ALA A 130 -2.58 -13.03 -7.26
N SER A 131 -2.45 -14.36 -7.28
CA SER A 131 -2.12 -15.15 -6.09
C SER A 131 -0.68 -14.96 -5.64
N ALA A 132 0.28 -14.86 -6.56
CA ALA A 132 1.70 -14.82 -6.20
C ALA A 132 2.16 -13.49 -5.59
N ASN A 133 1.54 -12.36 -5.96
CA ASN A 133 1.84 -11.04 -5.38
C ASN A 133 0.98 -10.70 -4.16
N GLY A 134 0.07 -11.60 -3.76
CA GLY A 134 -0.81 -11.41 -2.61
C GLY A 134 -2.02 -10.50 -2.85
N SER A 135 -2.18 -9.89 -4.03
CA SER A 135 -3.32 -8.99 -4.30
C SER A 135 -4.67 -9.69 -4.21
N ALA A 136 -4.75 -10.98 -4.57
CA ALA A 136 -5.95 -11.79 -4.38
C ALA A 136 -6.29 -11.96 -2.88
N GLN A 137 -5.27 -12.15 -2.05
CA GLN A 137 -5.47 -12.25 -0.60
C GLN A 137 -5.88 -10.90 0.00
N SER A 138 -5.27 -9.79 -0.44
CA SER A 138 -5.63 -8.45 0.02
C SER A 138 -7.08 -8.09 -0.32
N PHE A 139 -7.53 -8.45 -1.53
CA PHE A 139 -8.94 -8.31 -1.91
C PHE A 139 -9.84 -9.13 -0.98
N VAL A 140 -9.55 -10.43 -0.78
CA VAL A 140 -10.33 -11.29 0.14
C VAL A 140 -10.40 -10.68 1.53
N ASN A 141 -9.28 -10.21 2.06
CA ASN A 141 -9.22 -9.60 3.39
C ASN A 141 -10.09 -8.33 3.49
N SER A 142 -10.16 -7.50 2.45
CA SER A 142 -11.01 -6.30 2.44
C SER A 142 -12.50 -6.62 2.55
N LEU A 143 -12.92 -7.78 2.01
CA LEU A 143 -14.31 -8.21 2.02
C LEU A 143 -14.82 -8.47 3.44
N LYS A 144 -13.94 -8.69 4.42
CA LYS A 144 -14.33 -9.02 5.81
C LYS A 144 -15.29 -7.99 6.40
N LYS A 145 -15.09 -6.71 6.09
CA LYS A 145 -15.91 -5.60 6.60
C LYS A 145 -17.04 -5.22 5.65
N THR A 146 -16.79 -5.25 4.34
CA THR A 146 -17.71 -4.70 3.34
C THR A 146 -18.65 -5.74 2.75
N ASN A 147 -18.22 -7.00 2.69
CA ASN A 147 -18.93 -8.12 2.06
C ASN A 147 -18.64 -9.44 2.81
N PRO A 148 -19.11 -9.59 4.06
CA PRO A 148 -18.73 -10.71 4.94
C PRO A 148 -19.10 -12.09 4.38
N GLU A 149 -20.17 -12.19 3.59
CA GLU A 149 -20.57 -13.43 2.92
C GLU A 149 -19.55 -13.85 1.84
N PHE A 150 -19.03 -12.91 1.05
CA PHE A 150 -17.97 -13.18 0.08
C PHE A 150 -16.66 -13.52 0.78
N HIS A 151 -16.33 -12.82 1.88
CA HIS A 151 -15.16 -13.16 2.70
C HIS A 151 -15.26 -14.58 3.25
N LYS A 152 -16.40 -14.95 3.83
CA LYS A 152 -16.62 -16.30 4.39
C LYS A 152 -16.43 -17.39 3.32
N ALA A 153 -16.94 -17.16 2.12
CA ALA A 153 -16.81 -18.11 1.02
C ALA A 153 -15.38 -18.24 0.46
N LEU A 154 -14.56 -17.18 0.51
CA LEU A 154 -13.18 -17.21 -0.03
C LEU A 154 -12.10 -17.51 1.02
N SER A 155 -12.33 -17.18 2.29
CA SER A 155 -11.32 -17.28 3.36
C SER A 155 -10.95 -18.71 3.77
N GLY A 156 -11.75 -19.71 3.39
CA GLY A 156 -11.49 -21.13 3.69
C GLY A 156 -10.42 -21.78 2.82
N SER A 157 -9.91 -21.10 1.79
CA SER A 157 -8.91 -21.63 0.88
C SER A 157 -7.90 -20.56 0.47
N LYS A 158 -6.71 -20.98 0.04
CA LYS A 158 -5.62 -20.05 -0.31
C LYS A 158 -5.71 -19.64 -1.78
N PRO A 159 -5.57 -18.34 -2.13
CA PRO A 159 -5.44 -17.93 -3.52
C PRO A 159 -4.35 -18.70 -4.25
N GLY A 160 -4.67 -19.20 -5.45
CA GLY A 160 -3.79 -20.04 -6.26
C GLY A 160 -4.15 -21.54 -6.23
N THR A 161 -4.99 -22.01 -5.29
CA THR A 161 -5.41 -23.42 -5.27
C THR A 161 -6.65 -23.67 -6.13
N ALA A 162 -6.91 -24.95 -6.44
CA ALA A 162 -8.08 -25.36 -7.21
C ALA A 162 -9.38 -25.05 -6.45
N GLU A 163 -9.38 -25.25 -5.13
CA GLU A 163 -10.51 -25.02 -4.24
C GLU A 163 -10.87 -23.53 -4.20
N PHE A 164 -9.88 -22.65 -4.05
CA PHE A 164 -10.10 -21.20 -4.09
C PHE A 164 -10.63 -20.76 -5.45
N SER A 165 -10.09 -21.32 -6.53
CA SER A 165 -10.51 -21.02 -7.89
C SER A 165 -11.95 -21.46 -8.18
N ALA A 166 -12.37 -22.59 -7.61
CA ALA A 166 -13.75 -23.05 -7.67
C ALA A 166 -14.69 -22.14 -6.86
N ALA A 167 -14.32 -21.79 -5.63
CA ALA A 167 -15.10 -20.90 -4.77
C ALA A 167 -15.29 -19.51 -5.42
N TRP A 168 -14.24 -18.96 -6.04
CA TRP A 168 -14.29 -17.70 -6.78
C TRP A 168 -15.32 -17.74 -7.92
N LYS A 169 -15.27 -18.79 -8.75
CA LYS A 169 -16.22 -18.97 -9.87
C LYS A 169 -17.65 -19.14 -9.37
N GLN A 170 -17.85 -19.89 -8.29
CA GLN A 170 -19.17 -20.09 -7.69
C GLN A 170 -19.77 -18.79 -7.16
N LEU A 171 -18.99 -17.94 -6.50
CA LEU A 171 -19.45 -16.62 -6.05
C LEU A 171 -19.85 -15.73 -7.22
N ALA A 172 -19.02 -15.68 -8.26
CA ALA A 172 -19.32 -14.90 -9.45
C ALA A 172 -20.54 -15.40 -10.21
N ALA A 173 -20.83 -16.71 -10.18
CA ALA A 173 -22.05 -17.26 -10.75
C ALA A 173 -23.29 -16.98 -9.88
N LYS A 174 -23.13 -16.99 -8.54
CA LYS A 174 -24.22 -16.78 -7.59
C LYS A 174 -24.67 -15.32 -7.51
N ASP A 175 -23.72 -14.39 -7.48
CA ASP A 175 -23.99 -12.94 -7.46
C ASP A 175 -22.98 -12.19 -8.33
N PRO A 176 -23.15 -12.23 -9.66
CA PRO A 176 -22.21 -11.60 -10.59
C PRO A 176 -22.11 -10.09 -10.40
N LYS A 177 -23.23 -9.41 -10.12
CA LYS A 177 -23.28 -7.95 -9.98
C LYS A 177 -22.70 -7.49 -8.66
N GLY A 178 -23.08 -8.13 -7.55
CA GLY A 178 -22.54 -7.80 -6.23
C GLY A 178 -21.05 -8.11 -6.14
N PHE A 179 -20.60 -9.23 -6.73
CA PHE A 179 -19.19 -9.59 -6.71
C PHE A 179 -18.33 -8.69 -7.62
N ASP A 180 -18.83 -8.28 -8.80
CA ASP A 180 -18.15 -7.25 -9.61
C ASP A 180 -18.06 -5.91 -8.87
N LYS A 181 -19.16 -5.49 -8.23
CA LYS A 181 -19.18 -4.26 -7.43
C LYS A 181 -18.17 -4.33 -6.28
N ALA A 182 -18.07 -5.45 -5.57
CA ALA A 182 -17.10 -5.61 -4.49
C ALA A 182 -15.65 -5.50 -4.99
N GLN A 183 -15.34 -6.06 -6.16
CA GLN A 183 -14.04 -5.92 -6.81
C GLN A 183 -13.77 -4.47 -7.23
N HIS A 184 -14.77 -3.81 -7.80
CA HIS A 184 -14.72 -2.41 -8.22
C HIS A 184 -14.50 -1.45 -7.04
N ASP A 185 -15.26 -1.60 -5.96
CA ASP A 185 -15.15 -0.78 -4.74
C ASP A 185 -13.76 -0.92 -4.09
N TYR A 186 -13.19 -2.13 -4.11
CA TYR A 186 -11.83 -2.38 -3.63
C TYR A 186 -10.79 -1.61 -4.45
N ILE A 187 -10.87 -1.67 -5.79
CA ILE A 187 -9.96 -0.94 -6.68
C ILE A 187 -10.16 0.57 -6.56
N LYS A 188 -11.41 1.03 -6.43
CA LYS A 188 -11.69 2.44 -6.16
C LYS A 188 -10.93 2.93 -4.95
N THR A 189 -11.04 2.19 -3.84
CA THR A 189 -10.42 2.59 -2.56
C THR A 189 -8.89 2.54 -2.63
N THR A 190 -8.34 1.46 -3.17
CA THR A 190 -6.89 1.18 -3.13
C THR A 190 -6.09 1.89 -4.22
N HIS A 191 -6.72 2.24 -5.33
CA HIS A 191 -6.06 2.85 -6.48
C HIS A 191 -6.60 4.26 -6.75
N TYR A 192 -7.90 4.39 -7.06
CA TYR A 192 -8.44 5.70 -7.47
C TYR A 192 -8.46 6.72 -6.34
N ASP A 193 -9.02 6.41 -5.17
CA ASP A 193 -9.15 7.38 -4.07
C ASP A 193 -7.76 7.80 -3.55
N ALA A 194 -6.85 6.83 -3.42
CA ALA A 194 -5.46 7.07 -3.08
C ALA A 194 -4.75 7.93 -4.15
N GLY A 195 -4.92 7.60 -5.43
CA GLY A 195 -4.34 8.33 -6.55
C GLY A 195 -4.89 9.76 -6.66
N ALA A 196 -6.20 9.93 -6.50
CA ALA A 196 -6.88 11.22 -6.52
C ALA A 196 -6.38 12.14 -5.39
N ALA A 197 -6.22 11.59 -4.17
CA ALA A 197 -5.63 12.32 -3.06
C ALA A 197 -4.18 12.74 -3.35
N ASN A 198 -3.37 11.84 -3.91
CA ASN A 198 -1.98 12.13 -4.28
C ASN A 198 -1.89 13.19 -5.39
N ILE A 199 -2.72 13.08 -6.43
CA ILE A 199 -2.80 14.04 -7.53
C ILE A 199 -3.16 15.43 -6.98
N LYS A 200 -4.20 15.53 -6.15
CA LYS A 200 -4.62 16.80 -5.54
C LYS A 200 -3.49 17.43 -4.73
N LYS A 201 -2.78 16.61 -3.95
CA LYS A 201 -1.62 17.05 -3.15
C LYS A 201 -0.45 17.52 -4.02
N ALA A 202 -0.12 16.79 -5.08
CA ALA A 202 1.05 17.06 -5.91
C ALA A 202 0.85 18.19 -6.92
N THR A 203 -0.40 18.43 -7.34
CA THR A 203 -0.71 19.30 -8.49
C THR A 203 -1.73 20.40 -8.18
N GLY A 204 -2.44 20.32 -7.06
CA GLY A 204 -3.58 21.18 -6.76
C GLY A 204 -4.86 20.84 -7.53
N ILE A 205 -4.85 19.81 -8.39
CA ILE A 205 -6.02 19.39 -9.17
C ILE A 205 -7.00 18.65 -8.25
N ASP A 206 -8.11 19.31 -7.95
CA ASP A 206 -9.23 18.73 -7.20
C ASP A 206 -10.17 17.98 -8.15
N LEU A 207 -9.99 16.67 -8.32
CA LEU A 207 -10.71 15.86 -9.30
C LEU A 207 -12.24 15.86 -9.10
N ASP A 208 -12.74 16.12 -7.89
CA ASP A 208 -14.18 16.26 -7.63
C ASP A 208 -14.79 17.49 -8.33
N LYS A 209 -13.96 18.49 -8.64
CA LYS A 209 -14.34 19.74 -9.32
C LYS A 209 -14.07 19.69 -10.82
N ARG A 210 -13.71 18.53 -11.38
CA ARG A 210 -13.38 18.35 -12.79
C ARG A 210 -14.40 17.44 -13.48
N SER A 211 -14.31 17.34 -14.82
CA SER A 211 -15.16 16.46 -15.63
C SER A 211 -15.12 15.00 -15.18
N ALA A 212 -16.20 14.27 -15.46
CA ALA A 212 -16.21 12.83 -15.23
C ALA A 212 -15.15 12.13 -16.10
N ALA A 213 -14.92 12.62 -17.32
CA ALA A 213 -13.86 12.17 -18.21
C ALA A 213 -12.47 12.27 -17.57
N LEU A 214 -12.15 13.40 -16.90
CA LEU A 214 -10.86 13.53 -16.23
C LEU A 214 -10.75 12.61 -15.00
N ARG A 215 -11.85 12.41 -14.26
CA ARG A 215 -11.89 11.43 -13.16
C ARG A 215 -11.66 10.00 -13.67
N ASP A 216 -12.24 9.62 -14.79
CA ASP A 216 -12.02 8.33 -15.45
C ASP A 216 -10.58 8.17 -15.95
N VAL A 217 -9.96 9.25 -16.44
CA VAL A 217 -8.52 9.25 -16.78
C VAL A 217 -7.65 9.09 -15.53
N ALA A 218 -8.00 9.72 -14.41
CA ALA A 218 -7.30 9.54 -13.14
C ALA A 218 -7.44 8.11 -12.61
N TRP A 219 -8.62 7.48 -12.75
CA TRP A 219 -8.84 6.07 -12.46
C TRP A 219 -7.92 5.18 -13.29
N SER A 220 -7.99 5.29 -14.61
CA SER A 220 -7.14 4.54 -15.54
C SER A 220 -5.66 4.66 -15.20
N THR A 221 -5.21 5.88 -14.90
CA THR A 221 -3.82 6.16 -14.59
C THR A 221 -3.43 5.51 -13.26
N SER A 222 -4.28 5.60 -12.24
CA SER A 222 -4.01 5.04 -10.91
C SER A 222 -4.04 3.52 -10.89
N VAL A 223 -4.90 2.87 -11.69
CA VAL A 223 -4.93 1.41 -11.83
C VAL A 223 -3.73 0.89 -12.62
N GLN A 224 -3.38 1.56 -13.72
CA GLN A 224 -2.30 1.08 -14.59
C GLN A 224 -0.90 1.32 -14.01
N HIS A 225 -0.69 2.45 -13.34
CA HIS A 225 0.63 2.88 -12.86
C HIS A 225 0.77 2.79 -11.33
N GLY A 226 -0.33 2.59 -10.61
CA GLY A 226 -0.40 2.67 -9.15
C GLY A 226 -0.65 4.11 -8.67
N PRO A 227 -1.21 4.29 -7.46
CA PRO A 227 -1.60 5.60 -6.93
C PRO A 227 -0.42 6.56 -6.70
N GLY A 228 0.78 6.03 -6.44
CA GLY A 228 2.00 6.83 -6.23
C GLY A 228 2.80 7.16 -7.48
N LYS A 229 2.36 6.71 -8.67
CA LYS A 229 2.92 7.16 -9.96
C LYS A 229 1.92 8.03 -10.73
N ALA A 230 0.63 7.91 -10.42
CA ALA A 230 -0.41 8.72 -11.04
C ALA A 230 -0.20 10.22 -10.77
N ASP A 231 0.22 10.60 -9.56
CA ASP A 231 0.54 11.98 -9.20
C ASP A 231 1.76 12.52 -9.95
N ASP A 232 2.84 11.73 -10.10
CA ASP A 232 4.01 12.12 -10.92
C ASP A 232 3.62 12.34 -12.40
N ILE A 233 2.79 11.47 -12.96
CA ILE A 233 2.27 11.61 -14.32
C ILE A 233 1.44 12.89 -14.46
N PHE A 234 0.51 13.14 -13.54
CA PHE A 234 -0.32 14.35 -13.56
C PHE A 234 0.53 15.62 -13.36
N LYS A 235 1.55 15.57 -12.49
CA LYS A 235 2.48 16.69 -12.26
C LYS A 235 3.28 17.01 -13.52
N LYS A 236 3.81 16.00 -14.21
CA LYS A 236 4.53 16.15 -15.48
C LYS A 236 3.62 16.64 -16.60
N ALA A 237 2.40 16.12 -16.67
CA ALA A 237 1.38 16.59 -17.61
C ALA A 237 1.02 18.06 -17.36
N LEU A 238 0.89 18.47 -16.09
CA LEU A 238 0.61 19.86 -15.75
C LEU A 238 1.77 20.79 -16.14
N ASN A 239 3.02 20.31 -16.03
CA ASN A 239 4.24 21.01 -16.45
C ASN A 239 4.35 22.42 -15.85
N GLY A 240 4.03 22.57 -14.56
CA GLY A 240 4.09 23.85 -13.85
C GLY A 240 2.99 24.86 -14.20
N ARG A 241 2.06 24.53 -15.11
CA ARG A 241 0.89 25.38 -15.39
C ARG A 241 -0.05 25.43 -14.19
N ASP A 242 -0.78 26.54 -14.07
CA ASP A 242 -1.80 26.71 -13.05
C ASP A 242 -2.94 25.70 -13.27
N PRO A 243 -3.19 24.76 -12.33
CA PRO A 243 -4.21 23.72 -12.49
C PRO A 243 -5.62 24.27 -12.67
N ALA A 244 -5.91 25.49 -12.19
CA ALA A 244 -7.20 26.14 -12.36
C ALA A 244 -7.42 26.72 -13.77
N LYS A 245 -6.35 26.98 -14.52
CA LYS A 245 -6.39 27.60 -15.85
C LYS A 245 -6.27 26.60 -17.00
N VAL A 246 -5.84 25.37 -16.72
CA VAL A 246 -5.73 24.32 -17.73
C VAL A 246 -7.07 23.61 -17.91
N SER A 247 -7.58 23.61 -19.15
CA SER A 247 -8.82 22.90 -19.49
C SER A 247 -8.68 21.39 -19.36
N ASP A 248 -9.78 20.70 -19.05
CA ASP A 248 -9.79 19.23 -18.95
C ASP A 248 -9.36 18.56 -20.25
N GLU A 249 -9.70 19.15 -21.39
CA GLU A 249 -9.31 18.62 -22.70
C GLU A 249 -7.80 18.63 -22.87
N GLN A 250 -7.15 19.75 -22.52
CA GLN A 250 -5.70 19.87 -22.61
C GLN A 250 -5.02 18.95 -21.61
N LEU A 251 -5.52 18.91 -20.38
CA LEU A 251 -4.96 18.05 -19.33
C LEU A 251 -5.06 16.56 -19.68
N ILE A 252 -6.18 16.10 -20.26
CA ILE A 252 -6.34 14.73 -20.74
C ILE A 252 -5.30 14.41 -21.83
N LYS A 253 -5.12 15.29 -22.82
CA LYS A 253 -4.12 15.10 -23.88
C LYS A 253 -2.71 14.99 -23.30
N ASP A 254 -2.37 15.86 -22.35
CA ASP A 254 -1.04 15.92 -21.74
C ASP A 254 -0.77 14.71 -20.83
N ILE A 255 -1.78 14.22 -20.10
CA ILE A 255 -1.66 12.99 -19.30
C ILE A 255 -1.37 11.79 -20.20
N TYR A 256 -2.10 11.62 -21.30
CA TYR A 256 -1.85 10.51 -22.22
C TYR A 256 -0.52 10.65 -22.97
N ALA A 257 -0.10 11.88 -23.29
CA ALA A 257 1.23 12.14 -23.83
C ALA A 257 2.33 11.71 -22.85
N GLU A 258 2.21 12.02 -21.55
CA GLU A 258 3.17 11.58 -20.54
C GLU A 258 3.12 10.06 -20.33
N ARG A 259 1.93 9.45 -20.25
CA ARG A 259 1.77 7.99 -20.11
C ARG A 259 2.41 7.23 -21.27
N GLY A 260 2.25 7.75 -22.49
CA GLY A 260 2.82 7.21 -23.72
C GLY A 260 4.23 7.71 -24.06
N ARG A 261 4.89 8.46 -23.17
CA ARG A 261 6.18 9.09 -23.48
C ARG A 261 7.25 8.03 -23.74
N THR A 262 7.99 8.23 -24.81
CA THR A 262 9.17 7.42 -25.16
C THR A 262 10.45 8.17 -24.87
N ASN A 263 11.53 7.43 -24.59
CA ASN A 263 12.88 7.99 -24.59
C ASN A 263 13.45 8.03 -26.02
N ALA A 264 14.68 8.50 -26.18
CA ALA A 264 15.36 8.60 -27.49
C ALA A 264 15.45 7.26 -28.26
N SER A 265 15.40 6.11 -27.56
CA SER A 265 15.41 4.77 -28.17
C SER A 265 14.02 4.26 -28.58
N GLY A 266 12.97 5.10 -28.49
CA GLY A 266 11.59 4.70 -28.74
C GLY A 266 11.03 3.75 -27.67
N THR A 267 11.66 3.66 -26.49
CA THR A 267 11.20 2.82 -25.37
C THR A 267 10.25 3.61 -24.48
N LEU A 268 9.09 3.05 -24.14
CA LEU A 268 8.14 3.67 -23.22
C LEU A 268 8.78 3.86 -21.86
N VAL A 269 8.80 5.10 -21.36
CA VAL A 269 9.54 5.46 -20.15
C VAL A 269 8.94 4.79 -18.92
N HIS A 270 7.62 4.73 -18.85
CA HIS A 270 6.88 4.10 -17.74
C HIS A 270 6.83 2.57 -17.83
N PHE A 271 7.27 1.98 -18.95
CA PHE A 271 7.24 0.54 -19.22
C PHE A 271 8.57 0.01 -19.76
N SER A 272 9.68 0.65 -19.35
CA SER A 272 11.02 0.34 -19.86
C SER A 272 11.48 -1.09 -19.54
N GLY A 273 10.92 -1.71 -18.49
CA GLY A 273 11.14 -3.12 -18.13
C GLY A 273 10.28 -4.13 -18.90
N SER A 274 9.34 -3.68 -19.73
CA SER A 274 8.44 -4.55 -20.51
C SER A 274 9.02 -4.87 -21.89
N SER A 275 8.58 -5.97 -22.52
CA SER A 275 8.99 -6.30 -23.89
C SER A 275 8.49 -5.24 -24.89
N LYS A 276 9.13 -5.17 -26.07
CA LYS A 276 8.74 -4.20 -27.11
C LYS A 276 7.30 -4.39 -27.59
N ASP A 277 6.82 -5.63 -27.65
CA ASP A 277 5.43 -5.91 -28.02
C ASP A 277 4.43 -5.45 -26.95
N VAL A 278 4.75 -5.64 -25.66
CA VAL A 278 3.95 -5.09 -24.56
C VAL A 278 3.94 -3.57 -24.62
N GLN A 279 5.09 -2.94 -24.84
CA GLN A 279 5.17 -1.49 -24.97
C GLN A 279 4.31 -0.98 -26.15
N LYS A 280 4.34 -1.67 -27.30
CA LYS A 280 3.50 -1.34 -28.46
C LYS A 280 2.01 -1.47 -28.17
N GLY A 281 1.61 -2.55 -27.48
CA GLY A 281 0.22 -2.78 -27.06
C GLY A 281 -0.27 -1.68 -26.12
N VAL A 282 0.52 -1.35 -25.09
CA VAL A 282 0.21 -0.28 -24.13
C VAL A 282 0.13 1.09 -24.80
N ALA A 283 1.07 1.42 -25.70
CA ALA A 283 1.04 2.68 -26.44
C ALA A 283 -0.22 2.80 -27.33
N ASN A 284 -0.64 1.72 -27.99
CA ASN A 284 -1.87 1.71 -28.79
C ASN A 284 -3.11 1.89 -27.91
N ARG A 285 -3.16 1.21 -26.76
CA ARG A 285 -4.22 1.39 -25.77
C ARG A 285 -4.35 2.85 -25.35
N PHE A 286 -3.25 3.52 -24.99
CA PHE A 286 -3.28 4.92 -24.58
C PHE A 286 -3.83 5.85 -25.66
N LYS A 287 -3.56 5.58 -26.95
CA LYS A 287 -4.14 6.35 -28.06
C LYS A 287 -5.67 6.16 -28.14
N SER A 288 -6.14 4.91 -28.03
CA SER A 288 -7.58 4.62 -28.04
C SER A 288 -8.29 5.21 -26.83
N GLU A 289 -7.71 5.04 -25.64
CA GLU A 289 -8.29 5.53 -24.39
C GLU A 289 -8.31 7.06 -24.32
N ALA A 290 -7.30 7.74 -24.87
CA ALA A 290 -7.29 9.20 -25.05
C ALA A 290 -8.44 9.67 -25.95
N LYS A 291 -8.66 9.00 -27.09
CA LYS A 291 -9.76 9.32 -28.00
C LYS A 291 -11.12 9.19 -27.30
N ASP A 292 -11.28 8.13 -26.52
CA ASP A 292 -12.53 7.85 -25.82
C ASP A 292 -12.76 8.79 -24.64
N ALA A 293 -11.71 9.18 -23.91
CA ALA A 293 -11.79 10.20 -22.86
C ALA A 293 -12.20 11.57 -23.42
N LEU A 294 -11.65 11.95 -24.58
CA LEU A 294 -12.02 13.20 -25.25
C LEU A 294 -13.46 13.16 -25.79
N ALA A 295 -13.92 11.99 -26.27
CA ALA A 295 -15.31 11.81 -26.68
C ALA A 295 -16.27 11.91 -25.48
N MET A 296 -15.92 11.29 -24.34
CA MET A 296 -16.65 11.40 -23.09
C MET A 296 -16.74 12.85 -22.62
N LEU A 297 -15.63 13.58 -22.62
CA LEU A 297 -15.60 15.02 -22.29
C LEU A 297 -16.48 15.85 -23.23
N LYS A 298 -16.48 15.54 -24.52
CA LYS A 298 -17.34 16.21 -25.50
C LYS A 298 -18.83 15.95 -25.21
N GLN A 299 -19.20 14.71 -24.91
CA GLN A 299 -20.57 14.34 -24.54
C GLN A 299 -21.02 15.07 -23.26
N GLU A 300 -20.18 15.12 -22.22
CA GLU A 300 -20.45 15.86 -20.99
C GLU A 300 -20.71 17.34 -21.24
N LYS A 301 -19.87 17.98 -22.06
CA LYS A 301 -20.04 19.41 -22.43
C LYS A 301 -21.27 19.67 -23.30
N SER A 302 -21.76 18.67 -24.01
CA SER A 302 -22.90 18.80 -24.93
C SER A 302 -24.26 18.57 -24.24
N GLY A 303 -24.27 18.27 -22.92
CA GLY A 303 -25.49 18.08 -22.13
C GLY A 303 -26.37 16.91 -22.57
N THR A 304 -25.89 16.04 -23.45
CA THR A 304 -26.71 14.99 -24.09
C THR A 304 -26.69 13.73 -23.23
N THR A 305 -27.51 13.70 -22.18
CA THR A 305 -27.86 12.44 -21.51
C THR A 305 -28.79 11.65 -22.44
N THR A 306 -28.26 10.66 -23.17
CA THR A 306 -29.09 9.77 -23.97
C THR A 306 -29.85 8.80 -23.05
N LYS A 307 -31.17 9.03 -22.98
CA LYS A 307 -32.19 8.01 -22.67
C LYS A 307 -32.08 6.89 -23.73
N PRO A 308 -32.16 5.60 -23.37
CA PRO A 308 -31.87 4.50 -24.29
C PRO A 308 -32.89 4.42 -25.42
N ALA A 309 -32.39 4.33 -26.65
CA ALA A 309 -33.19 3.93 -27.80
C ALA A 309 -33.56 2.46 -27.65
N ASN A 310 -34.86 2.24 -27.45
CA ASN A 310 -35.52 0.96 -27.49
C ASN A 310 -35.45 0.39 -28.92
N THR A 311 -34.76 -0.74 -29.11
CA THR A 311 -35.03 -1.63 -30.24
C THR A 311 -35.76 -2.86 -29.73
N ASN A 312 -37.07 -2.84 -29.97
CA ASN A 312 -37.99 -3.97 -29.88
C ASN A 312 -37.40 -5.25 -30.49
N THR A 313 -37.45 -6.35 -29.74
CA THR A 313 -38.04 -7.59 -30.23
C THR A 313 -39.06 -8.03 -29.19
N GLY A 314 -40.32 -8.01 -29.60
CA GLY A 314 -41.47 -8.20 -28.73
C GLY A 314 -41.70 -9.66 -28.36
N VAL A 315 -42.28 -9.86 -27.19
CA VAL A 315 -43.42 -10.75 -27.01
C VAL A 315 -44.43 -9.99 -26.13
N VAL A 316 -45.67 -9.96 -26.63
CA VAL A 316 -46.84 -9.18 -26.19
C VAL A 316 -47.39 -9.70 -24.84
N PRO A 317 -48.13 -8.86 -24.07
CA PRO A 317 -48.49 -9.05 -22.65
C PRO A 317 -49.84 -9.79 -22.49
N PRO A 318 -50.50 -9.75 -21.31
CA PRO A 318 -51.55 -8.72 -21.23
C PRO A 318 -51.86 -8.14 -19.83
N SER A 319 -52.24 -6.85 -19.87
CA SER A 319 -53.34 -6.20 -19.14
C SER A 319 -53.27 -6.03 -17.61
N VAL A 320 -53.71 -4.93 -17.01
CA VAL A 320 -54.80 -3.99 -17.40
C VAL A 320 -54.57 -2.62 -16.72
N ASN A 321 -54.88 -1.56 -17.48
CA ASN A 321 -55.56 -0.29 -17.14
C ASN A 321 -55.76 0.10 -15.66
N ASN A 322 -55.70 1.37 -15.26
CA ASN A 322 -56.25 2.55 -15.93
C ASN A 322 -55.68 3.87 -15.35
N GLY A 323 -55.83 4.96 -16.11
CA GLY A 323 -55.37 6.34 -15.83
C GLY A 323 -55.88 6.98 -14.52
N SER A 324 -55.60 8.23 -14.17
CA SER A 324 -55.33 9.42 -14.99
C SER A 324 -54.70 10.53 -14.11
N LYS A 325 -54.01 11.45 -14.78
CA LYS A 325 -53.50 12.80 -14.40
C LYS A 325 -54.60 13.75 -13.83
N PRO A 326 -54.38 15.08 -13.60
CA PRO A 326 -53.25 15.90 -13.07
C PRO A 326 -53.67 16.99 -12.04
N GLY A 327 -52.68 17.70 -11.46
CA GLY A 327 -52.80 19.12 -11.05
C GLY A 327 -53.11 19.34 -9.56
N THR A 328 -52.64 20.37 -8.84
CA THR A 328 -52.10 21.69 -9.19
C THR A 328 -51.53 22.35 -7.91
N THR A 329 -50.48 23.17 -8.11
CA THR A 329 -50.11 24.45 -7.43
C THR A 329 -50.17 24.67 -5.91
N GLU A 330 -49.01 25.14 -5.43
CA GLU A 330 -48.76 26.31 -4.55
C GLU A 330 -49.16 26.32 -3.06
N GLY A 331 -48.23 26.80 -2.23
CA GLY A 331 -48.53 27.35 -0.90
C GLY A 331 -47.50 27.05 0.20
N LYS A 332 -46.49 27.90 0.34
CA LYS A 332 -45.71 28.15 1.59
C LYS A 332 -46.43 29.34 2.28
N PRO A 333 -46.54 29.53 3.64
CA PRO A 333 -45.38 29.69 4.55
C PRO A 333 -45.52 29.43 6.09
N THR A 334 -44.33 29.38 6.75
CA THR A 334 -43.99 29.78 8.15
C THR A 334 -44.63 28.99 9.31
N THR A 335 -43.93 28.56 10.37
CA THR A 335 -43.22 29.34 11.41
C THR A 335 -42.25 28.50 12.28
N GLN A 336 -41.44 29.21 13.07
CA GLN A 336 -40.37 28.80 14.00
C GLN A 336 -40.76 27.84 15.14
N GLY A 337 -39.76 27.09 15.64
CA GLY A 337 -39.76 26.47 16.96
C GLY A 337 -38.35 26.00 17.33
N THR A 338 -37.78 26.60 18.38
CA THR A 338 -36.38 26.56 18.82
C THR A 338 -36.03 25.44 19.81
N ASN A 339 -34.78 24.95 19.72
CA ASN A 339 -33.84 24.52 20.76
C ASN A 339 -34.29 23.59 21.92
N THR A 340 -33.63 22.45 22.06
CA THR A 340 -32.47 22.23 22.96
C THR A 340 -32.20 20.73 23.13
N SER A 341 -30.93 20.31 22.97
CA SER A 341 -30.27 19.21 23.72
C SER A 341 -28.91 18.85 23.09
N LYS A 342 -27.82 19.35 23.67
CA LYS A 342 -26.45 18.83 23.59
C LYS A 342 -26.18 18.14 24.94
N PRO A 343 -25.52 16.97 25.01
CA PRO A 343 -24.09 16.91 25.37
C PRO A 343 -23.39 15.72 24.65
N THR A 344 -22.08 15.56 24.47
CA THR A 344 -20.83 16.30 24.69
C THR A 344 -19.77 15.51 23.92
N THR A 345 -19.02 16.17 23.04
CA THR A 345 -17.88 15.59 22.33
C THR A 345 -16.64 15.72 23.22
N GLU A 346 -16.05 14.61 23.66
CA GLU A 346 -14.73 14.60 24.28
C GLU A 346 -13.66 14.52 23.18
N ALA A 347 -12.96 15.64 22.99
CA ALA A 347 -11.84 15.73 22.05
C ALA A 347 -10.57 15.15 22.69
N ALA A 348 -9.90 14.25 21.98
CA ALA A 348 -8.54 13.84 22.31
C ALA A 348 -7.58 15.05 22.27
N PRO A 349 -6.63 15.19 23.20
CA PRO A 349 -5.81 16.39 23.31
C PRO A 349 -4.85 16.51 22.12
N ALA A 350 -4.92 17.64 21.43
CA ALA A 350 -3.90 18.10 20.50
C ALA A 350 -2.70 18.59 21.33
N ASN A 351 -1.58 17.87 21.30
CA ASN A 351 -0.30 18.41 21.75
C ASN A 351 0.62 18.54 20.53
N THR A 352 0.50 19.67 19.84
CA THR A 352 1.17 19.99 18.57
C THR A 352 2.44 20.82 18.74
N GLU A 353 3.02 20.91 19.94
CA GLU A 353 4.21 21.73 20.15
C GLU A 353 5.49 21.04 19.68
N GLN A 354 6.26 21.76 18.86
CA GLN A 354 7.64 21.43 18.52
C GLN A 354 8.54 21.57 19.76
N VAL A 355 9.46 20.64 19.98
CA VAL A 355 10.38 20.71 21.12
C VAL A 355 11.37 21.85 20.91
N ALA A 356 11.32 22.88 21.75
CA ALA A 356 12.30 23.95 21.73
C ALA A 356 13.70 23.37 22.01
N PRO A 357 14.76 23.82 21.31
CA PRO A 357 16.12 23.40 21.61
C PRO A 357 16.54 23.89 23.00
N SER A 358 16.40 23.04 24.01
CA SER A 358 16.96 23.28 25.34
C SER A 358 18.43 22.87 25.38
N LYS A 359 19.23 23.49 26.27
CA LYS A 359 20.63 23.10 26.52
C LYS A 359 20.75 21.74 27.25
N ASP A 360 19.62 21.08 27.52
CA ASP A 360 19.53 19.87 28.31
C ASP A 360 20.17 18.70 27.56
N LYS A 361 20.99 17.93 28.28
CA LYS A 361 21.63 16.72 27.78
C LYS A 361 21.05 15.50 28.49
N PRO A 362 20.97 14.33 27.82
CA PRO A 362 20.60 13.10 28.49
C PRO A 362 21.56 12.82 29.65
N ALA A 363 21.01 12.46 30.80
CA ALA A 363 21.76 12.06 31.98
C ALA A 363 22.45 10.69 31.77
N VAL A 364 21.83 9.83 30.96
CA VAL A 364 22.41 8.56 30.50
C VAL A 364 22.43 8.57 28.98
N HIS A 365 23.59 8.41 28.35
CA HIS A 365 23.74 8.40 26.89
C HIS A 365 24.68 7.30 26.44
N VAL A 366 24.24 6.57 25.42
CA VAL A 366 25.02 5.54 24.74
C VAL A 366 25.48 6.12 23.41
N LYS A 367 26.78 6.02 23.13
CA LYS A 367 27.33 6.46 21.84
C LYS A 367 26.94 5.45 20.76
N VAL A 368 26.00 5.86 19.91
CA VAL A 368 25.48 5.05 18.79
C VAL A 368 25.87 5.70 17.47
N PRO A 369 26.36 4.95 16.46
CA PRO A 369 26.56 5.50 15.12
C PRO A 369 25.20 5.75 14.46
N TYR A 370 25.11 6.77 13.62
CA TYR A 370 23.91 7.04 12.84
C TYR A 370 23.99 6.37 11.48
N TYR A 371 22.98 5.56 11.14
CA TYR A 371 22.83 4.97 9.82
C TYR A 371 21.46 5.26 9.21
N SER A 372 21.46 5.65 7.94
CA SER A 372 20.26 5.91 7.15
C SER A 372 19.72 4.63 6.51
N GLN A 373 18.40 4.44 6.51
CA GLN A 373 17.80 3.34 5.75
C GLN A 373 18.01 3.46 4.23
N PHE A 374 18.45 4.63 3.75
CA PHE A 374 18.64 4.94 2.34
C PHE A 374 20.11 4.92 1.91
N GLU A 375 21.02 4.46 2.77
CA GLU A 375 22.42 4.27 2.42
C GLU A 375 22.80 2.78 2.47
N ASN A 376 23.67 2.37 1.56
CA ASN A 376 24.15 0.99 1.49
C ASN A 376 25.34 0.82 2.43
N GLY A 377 25.43 -0.33 3.11
CA GLY A 377 26.51 -0.63 4.05
C GLY A 377 25.97 -1.27 5.32
N HIS A 378 26.83 -1.43 6.33
CA HIS A 378 26.44 -1.80 7.70
C HIS A 378 25.64 -3.13 7.84
N GLY A 379 25.73 -4.02 6.84
CA GLY A 379 25.03 -5.30 6.82
C GLY A 379 23.60 -5.26 6.28
N TYR A 380 23.20 -4.21 5.56
CA TYR A 380 21.91 -4.14 4.86
C TYR A 380 21.99 -3.41 3.51
N THR A 381 20.94 -3.55 2.71
CA THR A 381 20.74 -2.82 1.45
C THR A 381 19.73 -1.71 1.67
N ALA A 382 20.03 -0.51 1.16
CA ALA A 382 19.16 0.65 1.24
C ALA A 382 17.78 0.37 0.63
N SER A 383 16.72 0.74 1.35
CA SER A 383 15.35 0.73 0.81
C SER A 383 14.40 1.60 1.65
N ASP A 384 13.24 1.91 1.09
CA ASP A 384 12.15 2.62 1.78
C ASP A 384 11.55 1.81 2.94
N THR A 385 11.94 0.54 3.10
CA THR A 385 11.49 -0.39 4.15
C THR A 385 12.64 -0.89 5.04
N ALA A 386 13.84 -0.34 4.88
CA ALA A 386 15.03 -0.81 5.59
C ALA A 386 15.20 -0.22 7.01
N CYS A 387 14.21 0.52 7.55
CA CYS A 387 14.28 1.14 8.86
C CYS A 387 14.67 0.17 9.99
N PHE A 388 14.07 -1.03 10.03
CA PHE A 388 14.44 -2.05 11.02
C PHE A 388 15.91 -2.48 10.88
N LYS A 389 16.38 -2.68 9.64
CA LYS A 389 17.75 -3.12 9.38
C LYS A 389 18.76 -2.05 9.77
N ALA A 390 18.47 -0.78 9.46
CA ALA A 390 19.29 0.35 9.88
C ALA A 390 19.31 0.50 11.41
N ALA A 391 18.14 0.45 12.08
CA ALA A 391 18.05 0.53 13.53
C ALA A 391 18.80 -0.62 14.24
N THR A 392 18.66 -1.84 13.73
CA THR A 392 19.39 -3.00 14.27
C THR A 392 20.88 -2.95 13.98
N ALA A 393 21.33 -2.39 12.85
CA ALA A 393 22.74 -2.16 12.57
C ALA A 393 23.35 -1.11 13.52
N MET A 394 22.63 -0.02 13.80
CA MET A 394 23.04 0.99 14.80
C MET A 394 23.20 0.36 16.19
N ALA A 395 22.23 -0.45 16.61
CA ALA A 395 22.29 -1.17 17.88
C ALA A 395 23.44 -2.18 17.93
N ARG A 396 23.63 -3.00 16.88
CA ARG A 396 24.70 -4.00 16.76
C ARG A 396 26.08 -3.36 16.88
N ASP A 397 26.31 -2.28 16.13
CA ASP A 397 27.60 -1.59 16.10
C ASP A 397 27.87 -0.81 17.41
N SER A 398 26.88 -0.79 18.32
CA SER A 398 26.99 -0.25 19.69
C SER A 398 26.92 -1.36 20.76
N GLY A 399 27.13 -2.62 20.39
CA GLY A 399 27.21 -3.74 21.35
C GLY A 399 25.86 -4.34 21.80
N ALA A 400 24.75 -3.99 21.14
CA ALA A 400 23.43 -4.56 21.40
C ALA A 400 22.99 -5.51 20.27
N THR A 401 22.68 -6.77 20.60
CA THR A 401 22.15 -7.73 19.61
C THR A 401 20.62 -7.77 19.69
N VAL A 402 19.95 -7.20 18.69
CA VAL A 402 18.49 -7.15 18.64
C VAL A 402 17.91 -8.48 18.17
N LEU A 403 16.96 -9.04 18.91
CA LEU A 403 16.30 -10.30 18.56
C LEU A 403 15.13 -10.10 17.58
N GLY A 404 14.69 -11.21 16.97
CA GLY A 404 13.60 -11.24 15.99
C GLY A 404 12.21 -10.89 16.56
N PRO A 405 11.17 -10.90 15.70
CA PRO A 405 9.84 -10.38 16.02
C PRO A 405 9.18 -10.97 17.28
N ASP A 406 9.48 -12.23 17.59
CA ASP A 406 8.88 -12.99 18.68
C ASP A 406 9.35 -12.57 20.09
N ARG A 407 10.39 -11.73 20.18
CA ARG A 407 11.03 -11.29 21.45
C ARG A 407 10.88 -9.78 21.62
N ARG A 408 9.68 -9.34 22.01
CA ARG A 408 9.34 -7.93 22.22
C ARG A 408 8.41 -7.70 23.41
N ILE A 409 8.45 -6.49 23.95
CA ILE A 409 7.43 -5.97 24.87
C ILE A 409 6.43 -5.19 24.01
N GLN A 410 5.26 -5.76 23.77
CA GLN A 410 4.20 -5.11 23.00
C GLN A 410 3.48 -4.08 23.89
N VAL A 411 3.52 -2.81 23.51
CA VAL A 411 2.93 -1.69 24.27
C VAL A 411 1.56 -1.31 23.69
N GLY A 412 1.44 -1.21 22.37
CA GLY A 412 0.17 -0.94 21.69
C GLY A 412 -0.72 -2.20 21.62
N LYS A 413 -2.01 -2.04 21.94
CA LYS A 413 -3.08 -3.06 21.79
C LYS A 413 -3.82 -2.93 20.47
N SER A 414 -4.05 -1.68 20.05
CA SER A 414 -4.67 -1.30 18.78
C SER A 414 -4.35 0.16 18.46
N GLU A 415 -4.59 0.58 17.23
CA GLU A 415 -4.57 2.01 16.84
C GLU A 415 -6.00 2.46 16.53
N ASN A 416 -6.39 3.64 17.00
CA ASN A 416 -7.70 4.21 16.67
C ASN A 416 -7.67 4.91 15.30
N GLY A 417 -8.84 5.31 14.78
CA GLY A 417 -8.97 5.92 13.45
C GLY A 417 -8.24 7.26 13.25
N VAL A 418 -7.65 7.83 14.30
CA VAL A 418 -6.86 9.06 14.24
C VAL A 418 -5.35 8.84 14.39
N GLY A 419 -4.90 7.59 14.57
CA GLY A 419 -3.48 7.24 14.65
C GLY A 419 -2.89 7.24 16.05
N ALA A 420 -3.74 7.24 17.08
CA ALA A 420 -3.30 7.14 18.48
C ALA A 420 -3.42 5.70 18.96
N LEU A 421 -2.39 5.22 19.66
CA LEU A 421 -2.38 3.87 20.21
C LEU A 421 -3.29 3.74 21.42
N ASN A 422 -4.09 2.67 21.46
CA ASN A 422 -4.60 2.12 22.70
C ASN A 422 -3.46 1.39 23.40
N VAL A 423 -2.98 1.93 24.52
CA VAL A 423 -1.76 1.49 25.20
C VAL A 423 -2.07 0.53 26.34
N ASP A 424 -1.27 -0.52 26.48
CA ASP A 424 -1.16 -1.25 27.73
C ASP A 424 -0.19 -0.54 28.69
N SER A 425 -0.73 0.21 29.66
CA SER A 425 0.10 0.98 30.60
C SER A 425 1.08 0.14 31.42
N LYS A 426 0.75 -1.13 31.71
CA LYS A 426 1.66 -2.04 32.41
C LYS A 426 2.82 -2.43 31.50
N LYS A 427 2.55 -2.76 30.24
CA LYS A 427 3.61 -3.05 29.26
C LYS A 427 4.41 -1.82 28.86
N ALA A 428 3.81 -0.64 28.84
CA ALA A 428 4.53 0.62 28.69
C ALA A 428 5.56 0.77 29.82
N ALA A 429 5.14 0.56 31.08
CA ALA A 429 6.03 0.64 32.25
C ALA A 429 7.14 -0.42 32.20
N GLU A 430 6.81 -1.66 31.85
CA GLU A 430 7.77 -2.75 31.63
C GLU A 430 8.79 -2.39 30.54
N GLY A 431 8.32 -1.83 29.41
CA GLY A 431 9.15 -1.38 28.30
C GLY A 431 10.11 -0.26 28.70
N ARG A 432 9.64 0.75 29.43
CA ARG A 432 10.50 1.84 29.95
C ARG A 432 11.53 1.32 30.94
N SER A 433 11.12 0.50 31.90
CA SER A 433 12.05 -0.12 32.86
C SER A 433 13.12 -0.96 32.18
N TYR A 434 12.75 -1.68 31.12
CA TYR A 434 13.71 -2.41 30.29
C TYR A 434 14.69 -1.47 29.57
N ILE A 435 14.19 -0.41 28.94
CA ILE A 435 15.02 0.59 28.25
C ILE A 435 16.03 1.21 29.21
N ASP A 436 15.56 1.66 30.38
CA ASP A 436 16.40 2.25 31.42
C ASP A 436 17.55 1.34 31.81
N LYS A 437 17.24 0.07 32.09
CA LYS A 437 18.24 -0.94 32.43
C LYS A 437 19.26 -1.18 31.30
N GLN A 438 18.82 -1.15 30.04
CA GLN A 438 19.74 -1.29 28.89
C GLN A 438 20.64 -0.07 28.74
N LEU A 439 20.09 1.14 28.85
CA LEU A 439 20.85 2.38 28.75
C LEU A 439 21.89 2.49 29.88
N GLU A 440 21.53 2.12 31.10
CA GLU A 440 22.45 2.03 32.25
C GLU A 440 23.55 0.99 32.02
N ALA A 441 23.25 -0.08 31.28
CA ALA A 441 24.23 -1.07 30.84
C ALA A 441 25.03 -0.65 29.59
N GLY A 442 24.89 0.59 29.11
CA GLY A 442 25.60 1.11 27.94
C GLY A 442 25.09 0.54 26.60
N LYS A 443 23.86 0.02 26.54
CA LYS A 443 23.29 -0.61 25.35
C LYS A 443 22.10 0.19 24.82
N PRO A 444 22.04 0.50 23.51
CA PRO A 444 20.85 1.13 22.94
C PRO A 444 19.72 0.11 22.79
N VAL A 445 18.51 0.64 22.56
CA VAL A 445 17.31 -0.20 22.40
C VAL A 445 16.55 0.19 21.13
N VAL A 446 16.25 -0.79 20.29
CA VAL A 446 15.38 -0.59 19.12
C VAL A 446 13.93 -0.62 19.56
N VAL A 447 13.15 0.36 19.10
CA VAL A 447 11.71 0.44 19.35
C VAL A 447 10.95 0.57 18.05
N GLY A 448 9.76 -0.02 18.02
CA GLY A 448 8.78 0.18 16.97
C GLY A 448 7.88 1.36 17.32
N VAL A 449 7.64 2.26 16.35
CA VAL A 449 6.74 3.40 16.50
C VAL A 449 5.59 3.33 15.50
N SER A 450 4.48 3.95 15.87
CA SER A 450 3.30 4.12 15.03
C SER A 450 3.00 5.60 14.80
N HIS A 451 2.52 5.95 13.60
CA HIS A 451 2.31 7.34 13.19
C HIS A 451 1.10 7.56 12.25
N LYS A 452 0.04 6.75 12.39
CA LYS A 452 -1.11 6.62 11.50
C LYS A 452 -0.80 5.97 10.15
N ASP A 453 -0.90 4.65 10.10
CA ASP A 453 -1.01 3.83 8.89
C ASP A 453 -1.83 2.57 9.22
N ALA A 454 -2.62 2.06 8.26
CA ALA A 454 -3.37 0.81 8.45
C ALA A 454 -2.51 -0.44 8.17
N SER A 455 -1.26 -0.26 7.74
CA SER A 455 -0.38 -1.32 7.22
C SER A 455 0.81 -1.56 8.15
N TYR A 456 0.59 -2.36 9.19
CA TYR A 456 1.66 -2.71 10.14
C TYR A 456 2.61 -3.77 9.59
N ASN A 457 3.87 -3.68 10.01
CA ASN A 457 4.86 -4.73 9.73
C ASN A 457 4.61 -5.99 10.60
N ALA A 458 5.50 -6.98 10.47
CA ALA A 458 5.39 -8.28 11.16
C ALA A 458 5.27 -8.19 12.69
N ASP A 459 5.52 -7.03 13.28
CA ASP A 459 5.47 -6.81 14.72
C ASP A 459 4.12 -6.36 15.26
N GLY A 460 3.17 -6.04 14.39
CA GLY A 460 1.80 -5.70 14.76
C GLY A 460 1.70 -4.35 15.48
N LEU A 461 1.22 -3.34 14.78
CA LEU A 461 1.14 -1.91 15.18
C LEU A 461 2.43 -1.10 15.00
N THR A 462 3.46 -1.65 14.35
CA THR A 462 4.70 -0.90 14.07
C THR A 462 4.74 -0.50 12.59
N ASP A 463 4.91 0.81 12.36
CA ASP A 463 5.06 1.42 11.03
C ASP A 463 6.54 1.69 10.72
N HIS A 464 7.29 2.11 11.74
CA HIS A 464 8.67 2.54 11.61
C HIS A 464 9.53 2.08 12.81
N PHE A 465 10.85 2.04 12.61
CA PHE A 465 11.80 1.63 13.65
C PHE A 465 12.85 2.69 13.90
N VAL A 466 13.11 2.96 15.17
CA VAL A 466 14.14 3.90 15.64
C VAL A 466 14.99 3.25 16.73
N THR A 467 16.15 3.86 17.04
CA THR A 467 17.08 3.37 18.07
C THR A 467 17.19 4.38 19.20
N ILE A 468 16.74 4.04 20.39
CA ILE A 468 16.89 4.86 21.60
C ILE A 468 18.35 4.85 22.04
N THR A 469 18.87 6.05 22.28
CA THR A 469 20.29 6.31 22.59
C THR A 469 20.52 6.89 23.98
N GLY A 470 19.49 7.40 24.66
CA GLY A 470 19.67 8.01 25.96
C GLY A 470 18.38 8.38 26.67
N ARG A 471 18.52 8.82 27.92
CA ARG A 471 17.46 9.27 28.82
C ARG A 471 17.89 10.53 29.57
N GLY A 472 16.97 11.48 29.74
CA GLY A 472 17.19 12.67 30.53
C GLY A 472 15.89 13.24 31.11
N VAL A 473 16.04 14.38 31.77
CA VAL A 473 14.94 15.20 32.27
C VAL A 473 15.12 16.58 31.67
N ASP A 474 14.06 17.16 31.11
CA ASP A 474 14.12 18.51 30.55
C ASP A 474 13.99 19.59 31.64
N ASP A 475 14.20 20.84 31.26
CA ASP A 475 14.04 22.02 32.09
C ASP A 475 12.68 22.14 32.81
N LYS A 476 11.65 21.47 32.30
CA LYS A 476 10.29 21.39 32.87
C LYS A 476 10.08 20.17 33.77
N GLY A 477 11.12 19.38 34.04
CA GLY A 477 11.04 18.18 34.88
C GLY A 477 10.46 16.96 34.17
N ARG A 478 10.25 17.00 32.84
CA ARG A 478 9.67 15.88 32.08
C ARG A 478 10.76 14.90 31.69
N THR A 479 10.51 13.62 31.91
CA THR A 479 11.40 12.55 31.43
C THR A 479 11.32 12.46 29.91
N TYR A 480 12.49 12.40 29.26
CA TYR A 480 12.59 12.16 27.83
C TYR A 480 13.64 11.11 27.46
N TYR A 481 13.49 10.52 26.28
CA TYR A 481 14.40 9.54 25.68
C TYR A 481 14.86 10.04 24.32
N THR A 482 16.17 10.10 24.10
CA THR A 482 16.74 10.51 22.80
C THR A 482 16.83 9.32 21.86
N PHE A 483 16.73 9.55 20.55
CA PHE A 483 16.81 8.46 19.58
C PHE A 483 17.44 8.85 18.22
N HIS A 484 17.91 7.85 17.49
CA HIS A 484 18.26 7.95 16.08
C HIS A 484 17.11 7.46 15.18
N ASP A 485 16.73 8.29 14.22
CA ASP A 485 15.72 8.00 13.21
C ASP A 485 16.37 7.66 11.85
N PRO A 486 16.35 6.39 11.41
CA PRO A 486 16.95 6.01 10.13
C PRO A 486 16.15 6.49 8.92
N GLY A 487 14.94 7.04 9.11
CA GLY A 487 13.98 7.46 8.09
C GLY A 487 14.37 8.68 7.27
N THR A 488 15.65 9.08 7.27
CA THR A 488 16.16 10.20 6.48
C THR A 488 17.61 9.99 6.04
N LYS A 489 18.00 10.58 4.90
CA LYS A 489 19.41 10.70 4.48
C LYS A 489 20.16 11.80 5.23
N ASN A 490 19.43 12.75 5.84
CA ASN A 490 20.04 13.88 6.52
C ASN A 490 20.34 13.55 7.99
N ALA A 491 21.62 13.37 8.30
CA ALA A 491 22.09 13.09 9.65
C ALA A 491 21.69 14.16 10.68
N SER A 492 21.59 15.45 10.31
CA SER A 492 21.16 16.49 11.25
C SER A 492 19.70 16.32 11.69
N THR A 493 18.89 15.69 10.85
CA THR A 493 17.48 15.42 11.12
C THR A 493 17.30 14.08 11.84
N GLY A 494 18.08 13.06 11.47
CA GLY A 494 17.94 11.72 12.02
C GLY A 494 18.73 11.45 13.32
N LYS A 495 19.76 12.25 13.64
CA LYS A 495 20.55 12.05 14.86
C LYS A 495 19.80 12.48 16.11
N ASP A 496 20.20 11.90 17.25
CA ASP A 496 19.67 12.20 18.57
C ASP A 496 20.08 13.58 19.10
N THR A 497 21.06 14.20 18.44
CA THR A 497 21.41 15.62 18.60
C THR A 497 20.33 16.56 18.08
N ASN A 498 19.38 16.07 17.26
CA ASN A 498 18.19 16.84 16.89
C ASN A 498 17.27 16.93 18.12
N PRO A 499 16.91 18.14 18.60
CA PRO A 499 16.02 18.30 19.75
C PRO A 499 14.63 17.68 19.55
N ASN A 500 14.22 17.48 18.29
CA ASN A 500 12.95 16.82 17.98
C ASN A 500 13.02 15.29 18.06
N ASN A 501 14.20 14.68 18.14
CA ASN A 501 14.34 13.24 18.29
C ASN A 501 14.34 12.84 19.76
N ARG A 502 13.26 13.24 20.43
CA ARG A 502 12.96 12.97 21.83
C ARG A 502 11.56 12.35 21.95
N PHE A 503 11.47 11.24 22.67
CA PHE A 503 10.20 10.75 23.20
C PHE A 503 10.01 11.27 24.61
N TYR A 504 8.83 11.79 24.93
CA TYR A 504 8.39 12.13 26.27
C TYR A 504 7.48 11.05 26.83
N VAL A 505 7.42 10.94 28.16
CA VAL A 505 6.48 10.04 28.84
C VAL A 505 5.12 10.75 28.98
N ASP A 506 4.06 10.09 28.54
CA ASP A 506 2.68 10.51 28.78
C ASP A 506 2.26 10.11 30.21
N ASP A 507 1.89 11.08 31.04
CA ASP A 507 1.59 10.85 32.46
C ASP A 507 0.34 9.99 32.68
N LYS A 508 -0.58 9.92 31.71
CA LYS A 508 -1.85 9.18 31.84
C LYS A 508 -1.67 7.71 31.51
N THR A 509 -0.99 7.44 30.41
CA THR A 509 -0.85 6.10 29.83
C THR A 509 0.49 5.46 30.20
N GLY A 510 1.47 6.27 30.60
CA GLY A 510 2.86 5.88 30.70
C GLY A 510 3.54 5.69 29.34
N ASN A 511 2.84 5.84 28.20
CA ASN A 511 3.50 5.57 26.93
C ASN A 511 4.62 6.59 26.64
N MET A 512 5.56 6.19 25.80
CA MET A 512 6.49 7.14 25.20
C MET A 512 5.90 7.66 23.89
N TYR A 513 5.89 8.98 23.73
CA TYR A 513 5.42 9.63 22.52
C TYR A 513 6.36 10.75 22.08
N ARG A 514 6.41 11.02 20.79
CA ARG A 514 7.13 12.16 20.24
C ARG A 514 6.13 13.25 19.84
N PRO A 515 6.25 14.47 20.38
CA PRO A 515 5.47 15.61 19.90
C PRO A 515 5.75 15.89 18.42
N GLY A 516 4.69 16.08 17.63
CA GLY A 516 4.81 16.37 16.20
C GLY A 516 3.46 16.67 15.55
N LYS A 517 3.47 17.01 14.26
CA LYS A 517 2.21 17.25 13.52
C LYS A 517 1.50 15.93 13.24
N ALA A 518 0.17 15.95 13.22
CA ALA A 518 -0.64 14.81 12.81
C ALA A 518 -0.41 14.49 11.32
N ALA A 519 0.08 13.27 11.03
CA ALA A 519 0.21 12.51 9.77
C ALA A 519 0.69 13.20 8.46
N ASN A 520 0.81 14.52 8.38
CA ASN A 520 1.17 15.26 7.17
C ASN A 520 2.60 15.80 7.27
N GLY A 521 3.56 15.19 6.56
CA GLY A 521 4.96 15.66 6.50
C GLY A 521 5.99 14.53 6.36
N TYR A 522 7.28 14.88 6.43
CA TYR A 522 8.38 13.90 6.53
C TYR A 522 8.21 13.04 7.78
N VAL A 523 8.59 11.75 7.71
CA VAL A 523 8.44 10.80 8.83
C VAL A 523 9.08 11.38 10.10
N THR A 524 10.26 11.99 9.98
CA THR A 524 11.00 12.70 11.02
C THR A 524 10.32 13.95 11.59
N GLU A 525 9.10 14.30 11.20
CA GLU A 525 8.34 15.49 11.67
C GLU A 525 6.97 15.10 12.25
N ARG A 526 6.63 13.80 12.23
CA ARG A 526 5.32 13.28 12.68
C ARG A 526 5.28 12.99 14.17
N HIS A 527 4.07 13.07 14.73
CA HIS A 527 3.80 12.46 16.04
C HIS A 527 4.06 10.96 15.99
N TYR A 528 4.73 10.42 17.00
CA TYR A 528 4.94 8.99 17.18
C TYR A 528 4.42 8.53 18.52
N ASP A 529 3.76 7.37 18.53
CA ASP A 529 3.57 6.58 19.73
C ASP A 529 4.48 5.35 19.67
N VAL A 530 5.20 5.06 20.76
CA VAL A 530 5.96 3.80 20.84
C VAL A 530 4.98 2.64 20.94
N ALA A 531 5.02 1.74 19.95
CA ALA A 531 4.13 0.60 19.83
C ALA A 531 4.72 -0.66 20.48
N MET A 532 6.05 -0.81 20.48
CA MET A 532 6.73 -1.93 21.11
C MET A 532 8.21 -1.66 21.36
N VAL A 533 8.80 -2.46 22.26
CA VAL A 533 10.22 -2.43 22.61
C VAL A 533 10.88 -3.75 22.26
N ARG A 534 12.02 -3.72 21.54
CA ARG A 534 12.80 -4.92 21.24
C ARG A 534 13.69 -5.32 22.40
N ILE A 535 13.72 -6.63 22.66
CA ILE A 535 14.59 -7.20 23.68
C ILE A 535 15.93 -7.60 23.03
N ASN A 536 17.02 -7.02 23.53
CA ASN A 536 18.39 -7.41 23.23
C ASN A 536 18.70 -8.82 23.77
N LYS A 537 19.60 -9.55 23.11
CA LYS A 537 20.08 -10.88 23.51
C LYS A 537 20.91 -10.84 24.80
#